data_AF-H0BVQ4-F1
#
_entry.id   AF-H0BVQ4-F1
#
_cell.length_a   1.000
_cell.length_b   1.000
_cell.length_c   1.000
_cell.angle_alpha   90.00
_cell.angle_beta   90.00
_cell.angle_gamma   90.00
#
_symmetry.space_group_name_H-M   'P 1'
#
loop_
_entity.id
_entity.type
_entity.pdbx_description
1 polymer ?
#
loop_
_entity_poly.entity_id
_entity_poly.type
_entity_poly.pdbx_seq_one_letter_code
_entity_poly.pdbx_strand_id
1 'polypeptide(L)'
;MFERLRKALGTSGNTGPVPGRPVSNRDVARWAADQRLAIVTHPTEGHFDLGGDLHGHPWRLECGVPTRDYVHGLELTGRADVGADMDAAVMVINRPLQDTLESTAYDAITDTLQTTVDSSLPEEMRWLAMYEEMVWPGLPASFREHFAVVAERIEFAQRWIHAPVVSQLLNAVEGEGATERARAPLVLMLVRGRVYLRMEHAERSLAEIAHARQLLLVAGQAALQNLPPMSVAGPDDGSAH
;
A
#
# COMPACT_ATOMS: atom_id res chain seq x y z
N MET A 1 45.46 -1.29 -30.79
CA MET A 1 44.28 -1.35 -31.70
C MET A 1 42.93 -1.48 -30.96
N PHE A 2 42.89 -1.37 -29.63
CA PHE A 2 41.64 -1.52 -28.83
C PHE A 2 41.09 -0.20 -28.26
N GLU A 3 41.78 0.92 -28.46
CA GLU A 3 41.36 2.24 -27.96
C GLU A 3 40.26 2.92 -28.82
N ARG A 4 39.98 2.41 -30.03
CA ARG A 4 38.98 2.98 -30.94
C ARG A 4 37.57 2.42 -30.75
N LEU A 5 37.38 1.38 -29.92
CA LEU A 5 36.06 0.81 -29.63
C LEU A 5 35.37 1.45 -28.41
N ARG A 6 36.07 2.23 -27.57
CA ARG A 6 35.46 2.93 -26.43
C ARG A 6 34.73 4.22 -26.80
N LYS A 7 34.88 4.69 -28.05
CA LYS A 7 34.33 5.97 -28.53
C LYS A 7 33.02 5.84 -29.31
N ALA A 8 32.51 4.61 -29.51
CA ALA A 8 31.28 4.34 -30.26
C ALA A 8 30.06 4.01 -29.38
N LEU A 9 30.17 4.08 -28.06
CA LEU A 9 29.05 3.92 -27.12
C LEU A 9 28.62 5.24 -26.44
N GLY A 10 29.18 6.36 -26.90
CA GLY A 10 28.89 7.70 -26.39
C GLY A 10 27.83 8.44 -27.21
N THR A 11 26.61 7.90 -27.32
CA THR A 11 25.43 8.69 -27.72
C THR A 11 24.13 7.95 -27.40
N SER A 12 23.81 7.87 -26.12
CA SER A 12 22.43 7.92 -25.65
C SER A 12 22.46 8.67 -24.33
N GLY A 13 21.85 9.85 -24.32
CA GLY A 13 21.83 10.74 -23.17
C GLY A 13 21.22 10.01 -21.97
N ASN A 14 22.07 9.56 -21.06
CA ASN A 14 21.66 9.08 -19.76
C ASN A 14 21.30 10.30 -18.91
N THR A 15 20.10 10.85 -19.14
CA THR A 15 19.46 11.73 -18.16
C THR A 15 18.89 10.82 -17.06
N GLY A 16 19.77 10.32 -16.19
CA GLY A 16 19.32 9.83 -14.90
C GLY A 16 18.55 10.95 -14.18
N PRO A 17 17.59 10.61 -13.30
CA PRO A 17 16.85 11.62 -12.55
C PRO A 17 17.83 12.53 -11.80
N VAL A 18 17.63 13.84 -11.93
CA VAL A 18 18.42 14.84 -11.19
C VAL A 18 18.01 14.75 -9.72
N PRO A 19 18.95 14.63 -8.76
CA PRO A 19 18.63 14.57 -7.34
C PRO A 19 17.77 15.78 -6.93
N GLY A 20 16.66 15.53 -6.22
CA GLY A 20 15.76 16.57 -5.73
C GLY A 20 14.72 17.10 -6.73
N ARG A 21 14.70 16.61 -7.97
CA ARG A 21 13.60 16.90 -8.91
C ARG A 21 12.54 15.79 -8.85
N PRO A 22 11.24 16.13 -8.77
CA PRO A 22 10.15 15.18 -8.99
C PRO A 22 10.34 14.38 -10.28
N VAL A 23 10.03 13.09 -10.23
CA VAL A 23 10.10 12.21 -11.41
C VAL A 23 9.04 12.62 -12.42
N SER A 24 9.42 12.64 -13.70
CA SER A 24 8.47 12.86 -14.79
C SER A 24 7.79 11.55 -15.20
N ASN A 25 6.65 11.64 -15.88
CA ASN A 25 5.98 10.46 -16.45
C ASN A 25 6.91 9.67 -17.39
N ARG A 26 7.82 10.37 -18.09
CA ARG A 26 8.83 9.74 -18.95
C ARG A 26 9.87 8.94 -18.14
N ASP A 27 10.27 9.43 -16.98
CA ASP A 27 11.22 8.74 -16.10
C ASP A 27 10.57 7.47 -15.52
N VAL A 28 9.31 7.56 -15.09
CA VAL A 28 8.53 6.40 -14.62
C VAL A 28 8.33 5.37 -15.74
N ALA A 29 7.99 5.81 -16.97
CA ALA A 29 7.83 4.92 -18.11
C ALA A 29 9.12 4.18 -18.48
N ARG A 30 10.27 4.86 -18.43
CA ARG A 30 11.58 4.23 -18.65
C ARG A 30 11.87 3.19 -17.58
N TRP A 31 11.70 3.56 -16.32
CA TRP A 31 11.89 2.66 -15.17
C TRP A 31 10.97 1.43 -15.22
N ALA A 32 9.71 1.62 -15.61
CA ALA A 32 8.74 0.53 -15.79
C ALA A 32 9.15 -0.41 -16.93
N ALA A 33 9.63 0.13 -18.07
CA ALA A 33 10.11 -0.66 -19.19
C ALA A 33 11.33 -1.52 -18.81
N ASP A 34 12.30 -0.97 -18.06
CA ASP A 34 13.47 -1.70 -17.56
C ASP A 34 13.07 -2.89 -16.67
N GLN A 35 11.96 -2.75 -15.95
CA GLN A 35 11.38 -3.79 -15.11
C GLN A 35 10.32 -4.66 -15.80
N ARG A 36 10.06 -4.43 -17.09
CA ARG A 36 9.02 -5.11 -17.88
C ARG A 36 7.62 -5.00 -17.27
N LEU A 37 7.32 -3.85 -16.68
CA LEU A 37 6.01 -3.54 -16.12
C LEU A 37 5.09 -2.94 -17.18
N ALA A 38 3.79 -3.28 -17.09
CA ALA A 38 2.78 -2.55 -17.85
C ALA A 38 2.61 -1.16 -17.22
N ILE A 39 2.60 -0.12 -18.05
CA ILE A 39 2.39 1.25 -17.61
C ILE A 39 1.44 2.01 -18.56
N VAL A 40 0.57 2.82 -17.98
CA VAL A 40 -0.21 3.84 -18.67
C VAL A 40 0.13 5.18 -18.04
N THR A 41 0.71 6.10 -18.83
CA THR A 41 0.97 7.47 -18.36
C THR A 41 -0.16 8.40 -18.76
N HIS A 42 -0.52 9.34 -17.88
CA HIS A 42 -1.57 10.33 -18.15
C HIS A 42 -0.98 11.66 -18.64
N PRO A 43 -1.80 12.56 -19.22
CA PRO A 43 -1.34 13.88 -19.66
C PRO A 43 -0.82 14.77 -18.53
N THR A 44 -1.33 14.57 -17.31
CA THR A 44 -0.88 15.27 -16.11
C THR A 44 0.42 14.67 -15.59
N GLU A 45 1.46 15.49 -15.41
CA GLU A 45 2.74 15.03 -14.87
C GLU A 45 2.59 14.46 -13.45
N GLY A 46 3.25 13.33 -13.21
CA GLY A 46 3.17 12.57 -11.96
C GLY A 46 2.02 11.55 -11.94
N HIS A 47 1.11 11.56 -12.92
CA HIS A 47 -0.02 10.64 -12.96
C HIS A 47 0.25 9.44 -13.88
N PHE A 48 0.08 8.23 -13.35
CA PHE A 48 0.30 7.00 -14.10
C PHE A 48 -0.41 5.81 -13.43
N ASP A 49 -0.59 4.73 -14.19
CA ASP A 49 -1.03 3.42 -13.69
C ASP A 49 0.05 2.38 -14.02
N LEU A 50 0.52 1.65 -13.02
CA LEU A 50 1.38 0.48 -13.17
C LEU A 50 0.56 -0.77 -12.94
N GLY A 51 0.86 -1.84 -13.67
CA GLY A 51 0.19 -3.12 -13.47
C GLY A 51 1.04 -4.33 -13.78
N GLY A 52 0.53 -5.48 -13.36
CA GLY A 52 1.12 -6.76 -13.65
C GLY A 52 0.30 -7.91 -13.06
N ASP A 53 0.97 -9.06 -12.94
CA ASP A 53 0.42 -10.30 -12.41
C ASP A 53 1.25 -10.78 -11.22
N LEU A 54 0.57 -11.32 -10.22
CA LEU A 54 1.13 -11.97 -9.03
C LEU A 54 0.58 -13.40 -8.97
N HIS A 55 1.24 -14.35 -9.64
CA HIS A 55 0.84 -15.76 -9.68
C HIS A 55 -0.59 -16.01 -10.19
N GLY A 56 -1.01 -15.32 -11.24
CA GLY A 56 -2.36 -15.39 -11.80
C GLY A 56 -3.34 -14.39 -11.20
N HIS A 57 -2.88 -13.57 -10.25
CA HIS A 57 -3.68 -12.53 -9.60
C HIS A 57 -3.27 -11.15 -10.09
N PRO A 58 -4.16 -10.37 -10.74
CA PRO A 58 -3.80 -9.05 -11.23
C PRO A 58 -3.54 -8.08 -10.08
N TRP A 59 -2.57 -7.21 -10.27
CA TRP A 59 -2.32 -6.07 -9.39
C TRP A 59 -2.19 -4.77 -10.18
N ARG A 60 -2.49 -3.66 -9.52
CA ARG A 60 -2.32 -2.31 -10.04
C ARG A 60 -1.80 -1.38 -8.95
N LEU A 61 -0.98 -0.41 -9.36
CA LEU A 61 -0.55 0.73 -8.55
C LEU A 61 -0.79 2.00 -9.35
N GLU A 62 -1.74 2.80 -8.91
CA GLU A 62 -2.13 4.07 -9.53
C GLU A 62 -1.47 5.23 -8.78
N CYS A 63 -1.06 6.27 -9.50
CA CYS A 63 -0.59 7.53 -8.94
C CYS A 63 -1.45 8.67 -9.47
N GLY A 64 -2.05 9.45 -8.56
CA GLY A 64 -2.96 10.51 -8.97
C GLY A 64 -3.38 11.47 -7.86
N VAL A 65 -4.52 12.14 -8.09
CA VAL A 65 -5.09 13.08 -7.12
C VAL A 65 -5.47 12.33 -5.85
N PRO A 66 -5.12 12.85 -4.66
CA PRO A 66 -5.57 12.30 -3.40
C PRO A 66 -7.09 12.10 -3.31
N THR A 67 -7.48 10.94 -2.78
CA THR A 67 -8.86 10.53 -2.51
C THR A 67 -9.21 10.62 -1.02
N ARG A 68 -8.28 11.08 -0.20
CA ARG A 68 -8.48 11.41 1.22
C ARG A 68 -7.80 12.72 1.57
N ASP A 69 -8.43 13.45 2.48
CA ASP A 69 -8.00 14.78 2.87
C ASP A 69 -6.69 14.81 3.67
N TYR A 70 -6.32 13.68 4.28
CA TYR A 70 -5.05 13.55 5.01
C TYR A 70 -3.84 13.28 4.11
N VAL A 71 -4.04 13.01 2.81
CA VAL A 71 -2.94 12.78 1.86
C VAL A 71 -2.64 14.08 1.12
N HIS A 72 -1.39 14.52 1.19
CA HIS A 72 -0.92 15.75 0.56
C HIS A 72 -0.15 15.47 -0.73
N GLY A 73 -0.31 16.33 -1.74
CA GLY A 73 0.40 16.19 -3.00
C GLY A 73 -0.24 15.14 -3.92
N LEU A 74 0.47 14.04 -4.19
CA LEU A 74 -0.03 12.92 -4.99
C LEU A 74 -0.23 11.69 -4.11
N GLU A 75 -1.15 10.83 -4.50
CA GLU A 75 -1.44 9.57 -3.82
C GLU A 75 -1.01 8.38 -4.66
N LEU A 76 -0.34 7.41 -4.04
CA LEU A 76 -0.13 6.07 -4.58
C LEU A 76 -1.21 5.13 -4.03
N THR A 77 -2.07 4.61 -4.91
CA THR A 77 -3.14 3.68 -4.56
C THR A 77 -2.86 2.32 -5.20
N GLY A 78 -2.56 1.33 -4.38
CA GLY A 78 -2.28 -0.04 -4.78
C GLY A 78 -3.48 -0.97 -4.56
N ARG A 79 -3.60 -1.97 -5.42
CA ARG A 79 -4.63 -3.00 -5.34
C ARG A 79 -4.09 -4.33 -5.89
N ALA A 80 -4.29 -5.42 -5.18
CA ALA A 80 -4.00 -6.78 -5.65
C ALA A 80 -5.17 -7.73 -5.35
N ASP A 81 -5.68 -8.40 -6.39
CA ASP A 81 -6.82 -9.33 -6.30
C ASP A 81 -6.37 -10.74 -5.93
N VAL A 82 -6.02 -10.96 -4.66
CA VAL A 82 -5.36 -12.20 -4.19
C VAL A 82 -6.31 -13.37 -3.89
N GLY A 83 -7.62 -13.18 -3.87
CA GLY A 83 -8.57 -14.29 -3.64
C GLY A 83 -8.41 -14.98 -2.28
N ALA A 84 -7.85 -14.28 -1.29
CA ALA A 84 -7.81 -14.74 0.10
C ALA A 84 -9.23 -14.83 0.69
N ASP A 85 -9.34 -15.43 1.87
CA ASP A 85 -10.58 -15.56 2.64
C ASP A 85 -11.40 -14.25 2.65
N MET A 86 -12.70 -14.36 2.36
CA MET A 86 -13.60 -13.21 2.29
C MET A 86 -13.85 -12.57 3.65
N ASP A 87 -13.66 -13.34 4.72
CA ASP A 87 -13.82 -12.91 6.11
C ASP A 87 -12.50 -12.35 6.67
N ALA A 88 -11.40 -12.37 5.91
CA ALA A 88 -10.17 -11.72 6.33
C ALA A 88 -10.32 -10.20 6.25
N ALA A 89 -10.39 -9.58 7.43
CA ALA A 89 -10.42 -8.14 7.62
C ALA A 89 -9.25 -7.70 8.52
N VAL A 90 -8.20 -7.16 7.91
CA VAL A 90 -6.99 -6.67 8.60
C VAL A 90 -6.55 -5.34 7.98
N MET A 91 -6.20 -4.37 8.82
CA MET A 91 -5.64 -3.08 8.44
C MET A 91 -4.35 -2.83 9.22
N VAL A 92 -3.34 -2.32 8.54
CA VAL A 92 -2.13 -1.75 9.13
C VAL A 92 -2.09 -0.28 8.79
N ILE A 93 -1.85 0.55 9.79
CA ILE A 93 -1.82 2.00 9.68
C ILE A 93 -0.63 2.56 10.45
N ASN A 94 0.05 3.58 9.92
CA ASN A 94 1.13 4.23 10.68
C ASN A 94 0.56 5.11 11.80
N ARG A 95 1.26 5.17 12.94
CA ARG A 95 0.80 5.85 14.16
C ARG A 95 0.41 7.32 13.93
N PRO A 96 1.19 8.15 13.22
CA PRO A 96 0.79 9.55 13.01
C PRO A 96 -0.53 9.71 12.27
N LEU A 97 -0.82 8.81 11.32
CA LEU A 97 -2.10 8.80 10.63
C LEU A 97 -3.22 8.30 11.54
N GLN A 98 -2.99 7.23 12.31
CA GLN A 98 -3.94 6.74 13.31
C GLN A 98 -4.37 7.87 14.26
N ASP A 99 -3.42 8.56 14.87
CA ASP A 99 -3.67 9.66 15.81
C ASP A 99 -4.50 10.78 15.14
N THR A 100 -4.17 11.12 13.89
CA THR A 100 -4.91 12.14 13.11
C THR A 100 -6.35 11.71 12.85
N LEU A 101 -6.57 10.44 12.49
CA LEU A 101 -7.90 9.92 12.19
C LEU A 101 -8.76 9.81 13.46
N GLU A 102 -8.18 9.36 14.57
CA GLU A 102 -8.86 9.26 15.86
C GLU A 102 -9.25 10.65 16.39
N SER A 103 -8.34 11.64 16.29
CA SER A 103 -8.66 13.04 16.66
C SER A 103 -9.79 13.60 15.80
N THR A 104 -9.74 13.37 14.48
CA THR A 104 -10.79 13.86 13.56
C THR A 104 -12.14 13.20 13.85
N ALA A 105 -12.16 11.91 14.19
CA ALA A 105 -13.38 11.22 14.58
C ALA A 105 -13.96 11.77 15.88
N TYR A 106 -13.11 12.06 16.87
CA TYR A 106 -13.51 12.68 18.13
C TYR A 106 -14.10 14.09 17.90
N ASP A 107 -13.45 14.91 17.08
CA ASP A 107 -13.93 16.25 16.73
C ASP A 107 -15.28 16.19 16.03
N ALA A 108 -15.44 15.29 15.04
CA ALA A 108 -16.71 15.09 14.35
C ALA A 108 -17.86 14.69 15.29
N ILE A 109 -17.59 13.79 16.26
CA ILE A 109 -18.58 13.33 17.24
C ILE A 109 -18.91 14.42 18.27
N THR A 110 -17.92 15.18 18.73
CA THR A 110 -18.13 16.24 19.74
C THR A 110 -18.79 17.48 19.16
N ASP A 111 -18.56 17.77 17.88
CA ASP A 111 -19.15 18.94 17.19
C ASP A 111 -20.57 18.66 16.68
N THR A 112 -21.01 17.39 16.62
CA THR A 112 -22.37 17.04 16.15
C THR A 112 -23.21 16.21 17.12
N LEU A 113 -24.25 16.86 17.66
CA LEU A 113 -25.52 16.26 18.12
C LEU A 113 -26.31 15.59 16.95
N GLN A 114 -25.65 14.96 15.96
CA GLN A 114 -26.29 14.42 14.76
C GLN A 114 -25.99 12.93 14.53
N THR A 115 -27.06 12.12 14.64
CA THR A 115 -27.15 10.67 14.48
C THR A 115 -27.00 10.16 13.02
N THR A 116 -26.13 10.76 12.20
CA THR A 116 -25.96 10.36 10.78
C THR A 116 -24.51 10.18 10.28
N VAL A 117 -23.53 10.24 11.18
CA VAL A 117 -22.08 10.25 10.86
C VAL A 117 -21.55 8.95 10.22
N ASP A 118 -22.27 7.83 10.29
CA ASP A 118 -21.68 6.50 10.02
C ASP A 118 -21.30 6.25 8.54
N SER A 119 -21.99 6.90 7.59
CA SER A 119 -21.76 6.67 6.14
C SER A 119 -20.81 7.65 5.47
N SER A 120 -20.51 8.80 6.10
CA SER A 120 -19.60 9.82 5.57
C SER A 120 -18.14 9.61 6.00
N LEU A 121 -17.88 8.77 7.01
CA LEU A 121 -16.52 8.53 7.48
C LEU A 121 -15.70 7.72 6.45
N PRO A 122 -14.43 8.12 6.21
CA PRO A 122 -13.46 7.31 5.50
C PRO A 122 -13.41 5.88 6.03
N GLU A 123 -13.10 4.92 5.14
CA GLU A 123 -13.06 3.50 5.50
C GLU A 123 -12.15 3.24 6.70
N GLU A 124 -10.98 3.87 6.74
CA GLU A 124 -9.99 3.68 7.78
C GLU A 124 -10.49 4.15 9.16
N MET A 125 -11.25 5.25 9.22
CA MET A 125 -11.89 5.72 10.46
C MET A 125 -12.98 4.75 10.95
N ARG A 126 -13.78 4.23 10.01
CA ARG A 126 -14.80 3.24 10.37
C ARG A 126 -14.16 1.99 10.97
N TRP A 127 -13.04 1.54 10.42
CA TRP A 127 -12.29 0.41 10.95
C TRP A 127 -11.74 0.66 12.36
N LEU A 128 -11.16 1.84 12.60
CA LEU A 128 -10.68 2.23 13.94
C LEU A 128 -11.81 2.29 14.97
N ALA A 129 -13.04 2.60 14.55
CA ALA A 129 -14.21 2.59 15.42
C ALA A 129 -14.79 1.18 15.67
N MET A 130 -14.66 0.27 14.69
CA MET A 130 -15.27 -1.06 14.74
C MET A 130 -14.38 -2.14 15.36
N TYR A 131 -13.06 -2.00 15.23
CA TYR A 131 -12.10 -3.06 15.55
C TYR A 131 -11.01 -2.57 16.48
N GLU A 132 -10.53 -3.48 17.33
CA GLU A 132 -9.46 -3.20 18.28
C GLU A 132 -8.07 -3.35 17.66
N GLU A 133 -7.09 -2.66 18.24
CA GLU A 133 -5.69 -2.88 17.94
C GLU A 133 -5.22 -4.25 18.45
N MET A 134 -4.55 -5.00 17.60
CA MET A 134 -4.05 -6.33 17.86
C MET A 134 -2.54 -6.31 18.16
N VAL A 135 -2.14 -6.99 19.23
CA VAL A 135 -0.73 -7.21 19.59
C VAL A 135 -0.48 -8.68 19.90
N TRP A 136 0.63 -9.22 19.41
CA TRP A 136 1.05 -10.59 19.70
C TRP A 136 2.58 -10.70 19.85
N PRO A 137 3.10 -11.75 20.53
CA PRO A 137 4.54 -11.89 20.81
C PRO A 137 5.47 -11.89 19.59
N GLY A 138 4.96 -12.27 18.42
CA GLY A 138 5.72 -12.31 17.16
C GLY A 138 5.91 -10.97 16.46
N LEU A 139 5.25 -9.90 16.94
CA LEU A 139 5.36 -8.57 16.37
C LEU A 139 6.56 -7.83 16.98
N PRO A 140 7.51 -7.26 16.20
CA PRO A 140 8.64 -6.52 16.76
C PRO A 140 8.25 -5.25 17.52
N ALA A 141 9.08 -4.80 18.45
CA ALA A 141 8.86 -3.54 19.17
C ALA A 141 8.92 -2.33 18.24
N SER A 142 9.94 -2.25 17.37
CA SER A 142 10.06 -1.17 16.37
C SER A 142 8.84 -1.08 15.45
N PHE A 143 8.24 -2.23 15.10
CA PHE A 143 7.01 -2.22 14.33
C PHE A 143 5.87 -1.55 15.07
N ARG A 144 5.67 -1.86 16.37
CA ARG A 144 4.60 -1.26 17.18
C ARG A 144 4.78 0.23 17.44
N GLU A 145 6.02 0.70 17.44
CA GLU A 145 6.36 2.12 17.56
C GLU A 145 5.90 2.91 16.33
N HIS A 146 5.91 2.29 15.15
CA HIS A 146 5.57 2.96 13.90
C HIS A 146 4.18 2.64 13.37
N PHE A 147 3.63 1.47 13.69
CA PHE A 147 2.39 0.97 13.11
C PHE A 147 1.45 0.37 14.17
N ALA A 148 0.15 0.46 13.90
CA ALA A 148 -0.90 -0.30 14.54
C ALA A 148 -1.47 -1.34 13.57
N VAL A 149 -1.88 -2.49 14.11
CA VAL A 149 -2.62 -3.51 13.37
C VAL A 149 -4.02 -3.58 13.94
N VAL A 150 -5.03 -3.41 13.11
CA VAL A 150 -6.45 -3.43 13.48
C VAL A 150 -7.11 -4.55 12.70
N ALA A 151 -7.84 -5.44 13.36
CA ALA A 151 -8.44 -6.58 12.68
C ALA A 151 -9.71 -7.07 13.38
N GLU A 152 -10.56 -7.76 12.64
CA GLU A 152 -11.71 -8.47 13.22
C GLU A 152 -11.27 -9.71 14.01
N ARG A 153 -10.26 -10.42 13.48
CA ARG A 153 -9.77 -11.68 14.04
C ARG A 153 -8.25 -11.72 14.08
N ILE A 154 -7.69 -11.97 15.26
CA ILE A 154 -6.24 -12.01 15.46
C ILE A 154 -5.55 -13.10 14.64
N GLU A 155 -6.24 -14.21 14.34
CA GLU A 155 -5.63 -15.31 13.56
C GLU A 155 -5.30 -14.88 12.12
N PHE A 156 -6.15 -14.05 11.50
CA PHE A 156 -5.89 -13.51 10.16
C PHE A 156 -4.76 -12.48 10.20
N ALA A 157 -4.75 -11.62 11.21
CA ALA A 157 -3.67 -10.64 11.41
C ALA A 157 -2.31 -11.32 11.58
N GLN A 158 -2.21 -12.35 12.42
CA GLN A 158 -0.97 -13.09 12.65
C GLN A 158 -0.45 -13.83 11.41
N ARG A 159 -1.36 -14.38 10.60
CA ARG A 159 -1.00 -15.08 9.35
C ARG A 159 -0.54 -14.12 8.26
N TRP A 160 -1.16 -12.96 8.16
CA TRP A 160 -0.87 -12.00 7.10
C TRP A 160 0.28 -11.05 7.46
N ILE A 161 0.30 -10.52 8.69
CA ILE A 161 1.32 -9.59 9.18
C ILE A 161 2.45 -10.37 9.84
N HIS A 162 3.35 -10.91 9.01
CA HIS A 162 4.53 -11.64 9.46
C HIS A 162 5.80 -11.07 8.82
N ALA A 163 6.95 -11.73 9.05
CA ALA A 163 8.28 -11.17 8.80
C ALA A 163 8.47 -10.43 7.45
N PRO A 164 8.08 -10.94 6.26
CA PRO A 164 8.25 -10.23 5.00
C PRO A 164 7.46 -8.92 4.93
N VAL A 165 6.20 -8.92 5.38
CA VAL A 165 5.34 -7.72 5.38
C VAL A 165 5.84 -6.72 6.41
N VAL A 166 6.16 -7.19 7.62
CA VAL A 166 6.75 -6.38 8.69
C VAL A 166 8.05 -5.72 8.23
N SER A 167 8.94 -6.45 7.58
CA SER A 167 10.20 -5.90 7.05
C SER A 167 9.97 -4.83 5.99
N GLN A 168 9.01 -5.01 5.08
CA GLN A 168 8.69 -3.98 4.08
C GLN A 168 8.12 -2.72 4.73
N LEU A 169 7.22 -2.87 5.71
CA LEU A 169 6.66 -1.74 6.44
C LEU A 169 7.72 -0.97 7.24
N LEU A 170 8.63 -1.68 7.92
CA LEU A 170 9.74 -1.03 8.62
C LEU A 170 10.68 -0.30 7.65
N ASN A 171 11.01 -0.91 6.51
CA ASN A 171 11.81 -0.24 5.47
C ASN A 171 11.14 1.04 4.93
N ALA A 172 9.81 1.15 5.03
CA ALA A 172 9.05 2.34 4.61
C ALA A 172 9.35 3.56 5.50
N VAL A 173 9.63 3.31 6.79
CA VAL A 173 9.70 4.36 7.83
C VAL A 173 11.06 4.47 8.52
N GLU A 174 11.92 3.47 8.38
CA GLU A 174 13.29 3.46 8.92
C GLU A 174 14.34 3.79 7.85
N GLY A 175 15.49 4.32 8.28
CA GLY A 175 16.63 4.69 7.41
C GLY A 175 16.79 6.19 7.17
N GLU A 176 17.42 6.58 6.06
CA GLU A 176 17.58 7.99 5.70
C GLU A 176 16.20 8.63 5.46
N GLY A 177 15.99 9.85 5.97
CA GLY A 177 14.69 10.53 5.89
C GLY A 177 13.57 9.91 6.76
N ALA A 178 13.90 8.98 7.68
CA ALA A 178 12.93 8.24 8.49
C ALA A 178 11.89 9.13 9.19
N THR A 179 12.28 10.27 9.75
CA THR A 179 11.35 11.15 10.49
C THR A 179 10.19 11.63 9.63
N GLU A 180 10.44 12.05 8.38
CA GLU A 180 9.38 12.53 7.50
C GLU A 180 8.61 11.35 6.88
N ARG A 181 9.30 10.28 6.49
CA ARG A 181 8.63 9.08 5.95
C ARG A 181 7.73 8.39 6.97
N ALA A 182 8.11 8.38 8.25
CA ALA A 182 7.27 7.85 9.32
C ALA A 182 5.98 8.65 9.53
N ARG A 183 5.98 9.95 9.18
CA ARG A 183 4.82 10.85 9.26
C ARG A 183 3.94 10.80 8.02
N ALA A 184 4.51 10.47 6.86
CA ALA A 184 3.76 10.33 5.61
C ALA A 184 2.65 9.28 5.76
N PRO A 185 1.39 9.59 5.42
CA PRO A 185 0.27 8.67 5.51
C PRO A 185 0.52 7.33 4.81
N LEU A 186 0.34 6.22 5.53
CA LEU A 186 0.42 4.87 4.99
C LEU A 186 -0.70 4.00 5.57
N VAL A 187 -1.47 3.37 4.68
CA VAL A 187 -2.49 2.39 5.02
C VAL A 187 -2.33 1.15 4.13
N LEU A 188 -2.31 -0.03 4.74
CA LEU A 188 -2.30 -1.32 4.06
C LEU A 188 -3.48 -2.14 4.59
N MET A 189 -4.37 -2.61 3.71
CA MET A 189 -5.57 -3.34 4.10
C MET A 189 -5.72 -4.64 3.34
N LEU A 190 -6.27 -5.64 4.00
CA LEU A 190 -6.80 -6.85 3.42
C LEU A 190 -8.28 -6.91 3.73
N VAL A 191 -9.09 -6.85 2.68
CA VAL A 191 -10.56 -6.81 2.78
C VAL A 191 -11.16 -7.57 1.60
N ARG A 192 -12.10 -8.49 1.88
CA ARG A 192 -12.85 -9.24 0.85
C ARG A 192 -11.95 -9.89 -0.20
N GLY A 193 -10.87 -10.55 0.26
CA GLY A 193 -9.91 -11.25 -0.58
C GLY A 193 -8.98 -10.37 -1.41
N ARG A 194 -8.84 -9.09 -1.05
CA ARG A 194 -8.06 -8.11 -1.82
C ARG A 194 -7.14 -7.32 -0.92
N VAL A 195 -5.90 -7.09 -1.38
CA VAL A 195 -4.97 -6.19 -0.71
C VAL A 195 -5.07 -4.80 -1.32
N TYR A 196 -5.15 -3.80 -0.46
CA TYR A 196 -5.16 -2.38 -0.82
C TYR A 196 -3.98 -1.68 -0.13
N LEU A 197 -3.36 -0.76 -0.83
CA LEU A 197 -2.29 0.08 -0.32
C LEU A 197 -2.64 1.54 -0.61
N ARG A 198 -2.42 2.42 0.36
CA ARG A 198 -2.52 3.87 0.16
C ARG A 198 -1.30 4.52 0.80
N MET A 199 -0.59 5.31 0.02
CA MET A 199 0.61 6.01 0.45
C MET A 199 0.62 7.43 -0.11
N GLU A 200 1.10 8.37 0.70
CA GLU A 200 1.46 9.70 0.21
C GLU A 200 2.72 9.62 -0.68
N HIS A 201 2.69 10.30 -1.83
CA HIS A 201 3.82 10.40 -2.77
C HIS A 201 4.40 11.81 -2.76
N ALA A 202 4.96 12.20 -1.61
CA ALA A 202 5.39 13.57 -1.34
C ALA A 202 6.69 13.92 -2.09
N GLU A 203 7.71 13.06 -2.05
CA GLU A 203 9.00 13.34 -2.69
C GLU A 203 8.92 13.21 -4.21
N ARG A 204 7.90 12.52 -4.71
CA ARG A 204 7.71 12.19 -6.11
C ARG A 204 8.96 11.51 -6.68
N SER A 205 9.45 10.48 -5.97
CA SER A 205 10.68 9.77 -6.31
C SER A 205 10.43 8.37 -6.88
N LEU A 206 11.36 7.85 -7.70
CA LEU A 206 11.29 6.46 -8.18
C LEU A 206 11.43 5.46 -7.01
N ALA A 207 12.08 5.86 -5.92
CA ALA A 207 12.26 5.02 -4.74
C ALA A 207 10.93 4.80 -4.01
N GLU A 208 10.11 5.84 -3.85
CA GLU A 208 8.76 5.73 -3.28
C GLU A 208 7.87 4.80 -4.14
N ILE A 209 7.90 4.96 -5.46
CA ILE A 209 7.12 4.13 -6.39
C ILE A 209 7.57 2.66 -6.32
N ALA A 210 8.89 2.42 -6.32
CA ALA A 210 9.45 1.09 -6.20
C ALA A 210 9.08 0.43 -4.87
N HIS A 211 9.12 1.20 -3.79
CA HIS A 211 8.78 0.75 -2.46
C HIS A 211 7.29 0.41 -2.34
N ALA A 212 6.39 1.31 -2.77
CA ALA A 212 4.95 1.07 -2.75
C ALA A 212 4.57 -0.18 -3.55
N ARG A 213 5.16 -0.37 -4.73
CA ARG A 213 4.99 -1.60 -5.50
C ARG A 213 5.48 -2.82 -4.72
N GLN A 214 6.69 -2.78 -4.16
CA GLN A 214 7.25 -3.91 -3.43
C GLN A 214 6.40 -4.28 -2.21
N LEU A 215 5.93 -3.29 -1.45
CA LEU A 215 5.04 -3.50 -0.31
C LEU A 215 3.72 -4.14 -0.74
N LEU A 216 3.07 -3.62 -1.79
CA LEU A 216 1.84 -4.21 -2.34
C LEU A 216 2.03 -5.67 -2.75
N LEU A 217 3.13 -5.98 -3.46
CA LEU A 217 3.40 -7.34 -3.94
C LEU A 217 3.74 -8.30 -2.81
N VAL A 218 4.53 -7.88 -1.82
CA VAL A 218 4.86 -8.71 -0.65
C VAL A 218 3.63 -8.96 0.20
N ALA A 219 2.81 -7.93 0.43
CA ALA A 219 1.55 -8.07 1.16
C ALA A 219 0.56 -8.98 0.42
N GLY A 220 0.47 -8.83 -0.90
CA GLY A 220 -0.33 -9.72 -1.75
C GLY A 220 0.16 -11.16 -1.70
N GLN A 221 1.47 -11.37 -1.79
CA GLN A 221 2.08 -12.70 -1.72
C GLN A 221 1.84 -13.37 -0.36
N ALA A 222 1.97 -12.61 0.72
CA ALA A 222 1.73 -13.10 2.08
C ALA A 222 0.28 -13.52 2.26
N ALA A 223 -0.68 -12.76 1.71
CA ALA A 223 -2.09 -13.13 1.73
C ALA A 223 -2.34 -14.44 0.98
N LEU A 224 -1.79 -14.58 -0.24
CA LEU A 224 -1.89 -15.80 -1.06
C LEU A 224 -1.35 -17.05 -0.36
N GLN A 225 -0.25 -16.91 0.38
CA GLN A 225 0.47 -18.06 0.96
C GLN A 225 -0.08 -18.49 2.32
N ASN A 226 -0.52 -17.52 3.14
CA ASN A 226 -0.73 -17.78 4.57
C ASN A 226 -2.19 -17.71 4.99
N LEU A 227 -3.08 -17.22 4.13
CA LEU A 227 -4.50 -17.20 4.41
C LEU A 227 -5.22 -18.32 3.66
N PRO A 228 -6.32 -18.84 4.22
CA PRO A 228 -7.19 -19.75 3.47
C PRO A 228 -7.62 -19.08 2.17
N PRO A 229 -7.70 -19.82 1.05
CA PRO A 229 -8.31 -19.29 -0.16
C PRO A 229 -9.80 -19.03 0.10
N MET A 230 -10.38 -18.13 -0.70
CA MET A 230 -11.83 -17.94 -0.72
C MET A 230 -12.54 -19.29 -0.82
N SER A 231 -13.30 -19.64 0.22
CA SER A 231 -14.17 -20.81 0.18
C SER A 231 -15.33 -20.47 -0.75
N VAL A 232 -15.30 -20.99 -1.98
CA VAL A 232 -16.50 -21.05 -2.81
C VAL A 232 -17.36 -22.13 -2.19
N ALA A 233 -18.18 -21.77 -1.19
CA ALA A 233 -19.28 -22.61 -0.80
C ALA A 233 -20.17 -22.76 -2.04
N GLY A 234 -19.99 -23.88 -2.77
CA GLY A 234 -21.02 -24.36 -3.68
C GLY A 234 -22.32 -24.54 -2.89
N PRO A 235 -23.49 -24.42 -3.53
CA PRO A 235 -24.74 -24.71 -2.84
C PRO A 235 -24.58 -26.08 -2.19
N ASP A 236 -24.85 -26.16 -0.88
CA ASP A 236 -24.99 -27.41 -0.17
C ASP A 236 -25.83 -28.31 -1.07
N ASP A 237 -25.22 -29.38 -1.60
CA ASP A 237 -25.94 -30.47 -2.22
C ASP A 237 -26.62 -31.19 -1.05
N GLY A 238 -27.70 -30.56 -0.59
CA GLY A 238 -28.58 -31.04 0.44
C GLY A 238 -29.18 -32.34 -0.08
N SER A 239 -28.65 -33.44 0.44
CA SER A 239 -29.39 -34.62 0.87
C SER A 239 -30.75 -34.81 0.19
N ALA A 240 -30.80 -35.59 -0.89
CA ALA A 240 -31.99 -36.34 -1.25
C ALA A 240 -31.67 -37.83 -1.13
N HIS A 241 -32.21 -38.41 -0.05
CA HIS A 241 -32.52 -39.81 0.26
C HIS A 241 -31.97 -40.94 -0.62
#